data_AF-A0A539CU44-F1
#
_entry.id   AF-A0A539CU44-F1
#
_cell.length_a   1.000
_cell.length_b   1.000
_cell.length_c   1.000
_cell.angle_alpha   90.00
_cell.angle_beta   90.00
_cell.angle_gamma   90.00
#
_symmetry.space_group_name_H-M   'P 1'
#
loop_
_entity.id
_entity.type
_entity.pdbx_description
1 polymer ?
#
loop_
_entity_poly.entity_id
_entity_poly.type
_entity_poly.pdbx_seq_one_letter_code
_entity_poly.pdbx_strand_id
1 'polypeptide(L)' 'MYWIEMYGTGSDGKPAADNIGSPFATIEAAADKARKIGKTNTFHWGKAAGYRIRDERKAVVFEGTFDANRT' A
#
# COMPACT_ATOMS: atom_id res chain seq x y z
N MET A 1 -7.52 -13.03 7.46
CA MET A 1 -6.62 -11.91 7.84
C MET A 1 -6.23 -11.13 6.59
N TYR A 2 -5.84 -9.85 6.71
CA TYR A 2 -5.55 -8.97 5.58
C TYR A 2 -4.21 -8.26 5.71
N TRP A 3 -3.39 -8.27 4.66
CA TRP A 3 -2.08 -7.62 4.59
C TRP A 3 -2.08 -6.48 3.59
N ILE A 4 -1.31 -5.43 3.89
CA ILE A 4 -1.17 -4.28 3.00
C ILE A 4 0.15 -4.42 2.25
N GLU A 5 0.10 -4.29 0.93
CA GLU A 5 1.25 -4.13 0.05
C GLU A 5 1.18 -2.73 -0.56
N MET A 6 2.09 -1.85 -0.17
CA MET A 6 2.22 -0.51 -0.76
C MET A 6 3.08 -0.63 -2.01
N TYR A 7 2.70 0.03 -3.09
CA TYR A 7 3.45 -0.04 -4.34
C TYR A 7 3.66 1.34 -4.96
N GLY A 8 4.69 1.46 -5.80
CA GLY A 8 4.99 2.66 -6.57
C GLY A 8 6.21 2.47 -7.44
N THR A 9 6.91 3.58 -7.71
CA THR A 9 8.11 3.60 -8.56
C THR A 9 9.31 3.99 -7.72
N GLY A 10 10.37 3.20 -7.83
CA GLY A 10 11.67 3.42 -7.22
C GLY A 10 12.39 4.66 -7.74
N SER A 11 13.41 5.10 -7.00
CA SER A 11 14.34 6.14 -7.47
C SER A 11 15.10 5.75 -8.74
N ASP A 12 15.17 4.46 -9.05
CA ASP A 12 15.73 3.89 -10.28
C ASP A 12 14.72 3.77 -11.42
N GLY A 13 13.49 4.26 -11.24
CA GLY A 13 12.41 4.20 -12.23
C GLY A 13 11.73 2.84 -12.35
N LYS A 14 12.10 1.84 -11.52
CA LYS A 14 11.50 0.49 -11.58
C LYS A 14 10.31 0.35 -10.63
N PRO A 15 9.38 -0.57 -10.88
CA PRO A 15 8.33 -0.90 -9.93
C PRO A 15 8.92 -1.35 -8.59
N ALA A 16 8.40 -0.82 -7.49
CA ALA A 16 8.78 -1.19 -6.14
C ALA A 16 7.53 -1.42 -5.28
N ALA A 17 7.63 -2.32 -4.30
CA ALA A 17 6.55 -2.61 -3.37
C ALA A 17 7.08 -3.07 -2.01
N ASP A 18 6.35 -2.73 -0.94
CA ASP A 18 6.64 -3.12 0.44
C ASP A 18 5.38 -3.64 1.14
N ASN A 19 5.53 -4.74 1.86
CA ASN A 19 4.49 -5.25 2.76
C ASN A 19 4.55 -4.52 4.10
N ILE A 20 3.39 -4.08 4.59
CA ILE A 20 3.30 -3.29 5.81
C ILE A 20 2.87 -4.15 6.99
N GLY A 21 3.81 -4.30 7.93
CA GLY A 21 3.53 -4.70 9.30
C GLY A 21 2.77 -6.02 9.46
N SER A 22 1.98 -6.09 10.53
CA SER A 22 1.17 -7.25 10.91
C SER A 22 -0.17 -7.28 10.18
N PRO A 23 -0.79 -8.48 10.04
CA PRO A 23 -2.13 -8.59 9.46
C PRO A 23 -3.20 -7.84 10.24
N PHE A 24 -4.21 -7.39 9.51
CA PHE A 24 -5.43 -6.77 10.02
C PHE A 24 -6.59 -7.77 10.02
N ALA A 25 -7.54 -7.56 10.93
CA ALA A 25 -8.74 -8.38 11.04
C ALA A 25 -9.75 -8.10 9.91
N THR A 26 -9.81 -6.87 9.39
CA THR A 26 -10.76 -6.44 8.35
C THR A 26 -10.07 -5.69 7.21
N ILE A 27 -10.73 -5.64 6.05
CA ILE A 27 -10.24 -4.92 4.86
C ILE A 27 -10.24 -3.41 5.11
N GLU A 28 -11.27 -2.90 5.79
CA GLU A 28 -11.43 -1.48 6.10
C GLU A 28 -10.28 -0.97 6.99
N ALA A 29 -9.92 -1.72 8.03
CA ALA A 29 -8.81 -1.36 8.91
C ALA A 29 -7.47 -1.36 8.16
N ALA A 30 -7.26 -2.32 7.26
CA ALA A 30 -6.09 -2.36 6.39
C ALA A 30 -6.07 -1.16 5.41
N ALA A 31 -7.20 -0.84 4.79
CA ALA A 31 -7.33 0.27 3.85
C ALA A 31 -7.07 1.63 4.52
N ASP A 32 -7.66 1.87 5.69
CA ASP A 32 -7.47 3.11 6.44
C ASP A 32 -6.02 3.29 6.87
N LYS A 33 -5.37 2.21 7.30
CA LYS A 33 -3.95 2.23 7.62
C LYS A 33 -3.09 2.51 6.39
N ALA A 34 -3.38 1.86 5.26
CA ALA A 34 -2.66 2.08 4.01
C ALA A 34 -2.77 3.54 3.56
N ARG A 35 -3.97 4.14 3.62
CA ARG A 35 -4.21 5.56 3.31
C ARG A 35 -3.47 6.50 4.23
N LYS A 36 -3.39 6.19 5.52
CA LYS A 36 -2.61 7.00 6.47
C LYS A 36 -1.12 6.95 6.14
N ILE A 37 -0.58 5.76 5.88
CA ILE A 37 0.84 5.57 5.53
C ILE A 37 1.18 6.25 4.21
N GLY A 38 0.37 6.05 3.16
CA GLY A 38 0.64 6.63 1.84
C GLY A 38 0.70 8.16 1.84
N LYS A 39 0.02 8.83 2.79
CA LYS A 39 0.07 10.29 2.95
C LYS A 39 1.32 10.79 3.67
N THR A 40 1.85 10.03 4.63
CA THR A 40 2.87 10.53 5.57
C THR A 40 4.23 9.88 5.42
N ASN A 41 4.30 8.65 4.92
CA ASN A 41 5.54 7.90 4.83
C ASN A 41 6.16 8.02 3.44
N THR A 42 7.46 8.27 3.43
CA THR A 42 8.32 8.02 2.28
C THR A 42 8.96 6.65 2.48
N PHE A 43 8.80 5.77 1.50
CA PHE A 43 9.44 4.47 1.47
C PHE A 43 10.89 4.62 1.01
N HIS A 44 11.71 3.59 1.23
CA HIS A 44 13.10 3.60 0.79
C HIS A 44 13.24 3.75 -0.74
N TRP A 45 12.22 3.33 -1.49
CA TRP A 45 12.11 3.50 -2.94
C TRP A 45 11.38 4.78 -3.36
N GLY A 46 10.76 5.55 -2.45
CA GLY A 46 10.07 6.80 -2.77
C GLY A 46 8.65 6.90 -2.23
N LYS A 47 7.78 7.66 -2.93
CA LYS A 47 6.37 7.80 -2.54
C LYS A 47 5.54 6.68 -3.14
N ALA A 48 4.64 6.10 -2.34
CA ALA A 48 3.68 5.12 -2.83
C ALA A 48 2.71 5.77 -3.82
N ALA A 49 2.49 5.08 -4.94
CA ALA A 49 1.46 5.40 -5.92
C ALA A 49 0.11 4.74 -5.56
N GLY A 50 0.15 3.65 -4.79
CA GLY A 50 -1.05 2.95 -4.36
C GLY A 50 -0.77 1.86 -3.33
N TYR A 51 -1.80 1.06 -3.07
CA TYR A 51 -1.76 -0.06 -2.15
C TYR A 51 -2.70 -1.18 -2.59
N ARG A 52 -2.32 -2.41 -2.27
CA ARG A 52 -3.15 -3.61 -2.40
C ARG A 52 -3.38 -4.20 -1.03
N ILE A 53 -4.55 -4.78 -0.84
CA ILE A 53 -4.88 -5.56 0.34
C ILE A 53 -4.99 -7.01 -0.12
N ARG A 54 -4.20 -7.87 0.51
CA ARG A 54 -4.15 -9.29 0.24
C ARG A 54 -4.76 -10.07 1.39
N ASP A 55 -5.45 -11.16 1.10
CA ASP A 55 -5.90 -12.10 2.11
C ASP A 55 -4.80 -13.11 2.51
N GLU A 56 -5.16 -14.10 3.34
CA GLU A 56 -4.25 -15.17 3.77
C GLU A 56 -3.80 -16.11 2.64
N ARG A 57 -4.55 -16.15 1.53
CA ARG A 57 -4.19 -16.88 0.31
C ARG A 57 -3.29 -16.02 -0.60
N LYS A 58 -2.88 -14.84 -0.13
CA LYS A 58 -2.12 -13.82 -0.86
C LYS A 58 -2.85 -13.26 -2.08
N ALA A 59 -4.15 -13.52 -2.20
CA ALA A 59 -4.99 -12.99 -3.26
C ALA A 59 -5.30 -11.52 -3.00
N VAL A 60 -5.19 -10.68 -4.02
CA VAL A 60 -5.59 -9.28 -3.91
C VAL A 60 -7.10 -9.22 -3.82
N VAL A 61 -7.61 -8.77 -2.68
CA VAL A 61 -9.06 -8.64 -2.43
C VAL A 61 -9.53 -7.19 -2.54
N PHE A 62 -8.60 -6.24 -2.46
CA PHE A 62 -8.89 -4.82 -2.62
C PHE A 62 -7.64 -4.08 -3.13
N GLU A 63 -7.83 -3.05 -3.94
CA GLU A 63 -6.76 -2.18 -4.41
C GLU A 63 -7.22 -0.72 -4.34
N GLY A 64 -6.31 0.18 -3.96
CA GLY A 64 -6.54 1.61 -3.97
C GLY A 64 -5.31 2.38 -4.44
N THR A 65 -5.51 3.53 -5.07
CA THR A 65 -4.43 4.41 -5.54
C THR A 65 -4.36 5.67 -4.68
N PHE A 66 -3.16 6.23 -4.57
CA PHE A 66 -2.94 7.58 -4.05
C PHE A 66 -2.75 8.47 -5.27
N ASP A 67 -3.83 9.10 -5.75
CA ASP A 67 -3.74 10.02 -6.88
C ASP A 67 -2.60 11.02 -6.69
N ALA A 68 -1.73 11.12 -7.70
CA ALA A 68 -0.66 12.11 -7.76
C ALA A 68 -1.17 13.57 -7.90
N ASN A 69 -2.49 13.77 -8.03
CA ASN A 69 -3.13 15.02 -8.42
C ASN A 69 -4.21 15.50 -7.43
N ARG A 70 -3.86 15.61 -6.15
CA ARG A 70 -4.59 16.53 -5.26
C ARG A 70 -3.65 17.64 -4.81
N THR A 71 -3.39 18.56 -5.72
CA THR A 71 -2.93 19.93 -5.44
C THR A 71 -3.93 20.67 -4.58
#